data_AF-A0A6C0AYI8-F1
#
_entry.id   AF-A0A6C0AYI8-F1
#
_cell.length_a   1.000
_cell.length_b   1.000
_cell.length_c   1.000
_cell.angle_alpha   90.00
_cell.angle_beta   90.00
_cell.angle_gamma   90.00
#
_symmetry.space_group_name_H-M   'P 1'
#
loop_
_entity.id
_entity.type
_entity.pdbx_description
1 polymer ?
#
loop_
_entity_poly.entity_id
_entity_poly.type
_entity_poly.pdbx_seq_one_letter_code
_entity_poly.pdbx_strand_id
1 'polypeptide(L)'
;MKRLAFCFLIYDEIIHEELWYEYFQNVDISKYSIYIHYKTNKPLKYFDNFKLDFCCETKWGSHSLIHAHNLLFKKALDDDNYKIISLSQSCIPLKSFDYIYNFLTKDDLCHFNICPNQRGWHRAKNLIDRGILQKFIHKTSNWFILNRKIAQLVTNIDKETINKLYSDIRSAEEHYYITTIYLNNMQDNVSFTPDLALATTFTNWHNMQYKFNNPPKHVNLKNYKEISKEELSYLCNSNPLPLFGRKFLPNCIVTPDNKPLKDILITYIT
;
A
#
# COMPACT_ATOMS: atom_id res chain seq x y z
N MET A 1 -23.00 -6.72 -1.90
CA MET A 1 -22.20 -6.46 -0.68
C MET A 1 -20.94 -5.69 -1.09
N LYS A 2 -20.39 -4.80 -0.26
CA LYS A 2 -19.19 -4.03 -0.64
C LYS A 2 -17.96 -4.93 -0.56
N ARG A 3 -17.37 -5.32 -1.69
CA ARG A 3 -16.21 -6.22 -1.71
C ARG A 3 -14.88 -5.45 -1.73
N LEU A 4 -13.92 -5.80 -0.87
CA LEU A 4 -12.60 -5.16 -0.81
C LEU A 4 -11.56 -5.96 -1.60
N ALA A 5 -10.87 -5.33 -2.53
CA ALA A 5 -9.78 -5.95 -3.28
C ALA A 5 -8.43 -5.75 -2.59
N PHE A 6 -7.82 -6.86 -2.14
CA PHE A 6 -6.46 -6.89 -1.62
C PHE A 6 -5.49 -7.15 -2.77
N CYS A 7 -4.83 -6.10 -3.25
CA CYS A 7 -3.93 -6.14 -4.40
C CYS A 7 -2.48 -6.17 -3.93
N PHE A 8 -1.83 -7.33 -4.04
CA PHE A 8 -0.44 -7.52 -3.67
C PHE A 8 0.48 -7.35 -4.89
N LEU A 9 1.39 -6.38 -4.82
CA LEU A 9 2.53 -6.27 -5.72
C LEU A 9 3.77 -6.85 -5.03
N ILE A 10 4.22 -8.02 -5.50
CA ILE A 10 5.31 -8.79 -4.87
C ILE A 10 6.50 -8.94 -5.81
N TYR A 11 7.71 -9.10 -5.24
CA TYR A 11 8.84 -9.58 -6.01
C TYR A 11 8.60 -11.04 -6.39
N ASP A 12 8.43 -11.91 -5.40
CA ASP A 12 8.31 -13.36 -5.61
C ASP A 12 7.62 -14.12 -4.46
N GLU A 13 7.42 -13.50 -3.30
CA GLU A 13 6.79 -14.10 -2.12
C GLU A 13 5.83 -13.12 -1.40
N ILE A 14 4.98 -13.63 -0.51
CA ILE A 14 4.33 -12.84 0.54
C ILE A 14 5.05 -13.21 1.85
N ILE A 15 5.78 -12.25 2.45
CA ILE A 15 6.74 -12.55 3.54
C ILE A 15 6.07 -13.24 4.74
N HIS A 16 4.87 -12.80 5.10
CA HIS A 16 4.06 -13.38 6.18
C HIS A 16 2.84 -14.08 5.60
N GLU A 17 3.04 -14.98 4.62
CA GLU A 17 1.95 -15.64 3.89
C GLU A 17 0.98 -16.39 4.82
N GLU A 18 1.50 -17.12 5.80
CA GLU A 18 0.69 -17.89 6.74
C GLU A 18 -0.17 -17.01 7.65
N LEU A 19 0.36 -15.84 8.07
CA LEU A 19 -0.42 -14.85 8.80
C LEU A 19 -1.61 -14.36 7.96
N TRP A 20 -1.39 -14.08 6.67
CA TRP A 20 -2.47 -13.68 5.77
C TRP A 20 -3.46 -14.82 5.54
N TYR A 21 -2.99 -16.05 5.44
CA TYR A 21 -3.86 -17.23 5.31
C TYR A 21 -4.79 -17.34 6.52
N GLU A 22 -4.24 -17.36 7.74
CA GLU A 22 -5.01 -17.39 8.99
C GLU A 22 -5.97 -16.19 9.11
N TYR A 23 -5.53 -15.00 8.72
CA TYR A 23 -6.34 -13.79 8.71
C TYR A 23 -7.62 -13.90 7.85
N PHE A 24 -7.57 -14.63 6.74
CA PHE A 24 -8.70 -14.79 5.82
C PHE A 24 -9.56 -16.04 6.07
N GLN A 25 -9.10 -17.00 6.88
CA GLN A 25 -9.75 -18.32 7.03
C GLN A 25 -11.25 -18.25 7.40
N ASN A 26 -11.63 -17.31 8.27
CA ASN A 26 -13.00 -17.21 8.79
C ASN A 26 -13.74 -15.97 8.26
N VAL A 27 -13.27 -15.40 7.16
CA VAL A 27 -13.87 -14.22 6.55
C VAL A 27 -14.86 -14.63 5.47
N ASP A 28 -16.04 -14.00 5.47
CA ASP A 28 -17.02 -14.14 4.38
C ASP A 28 -16.39 -13.77 3.03
N ILE A 29 -16.28 -14.77 2.14
CA ILE A 29 -15.64 -14.64 0.83
C ILE A 29 -16.33 -13.60 -0.07
N SER A 30 -17.59 -13.24 0.19
CA SER A 30 -18.28 -12.20 -0.55
C SER A 30 -17.80 -10.78 -0.19
N LYS A 31 -17.05 -10.62 0.91
CA LYS A 31 -16.50 -9.34 1.39
C LYS A 31 -15.12 -8.99 0.85
N TYR A 32 -14.39 -9.94 0.26
CA TYR A 32 -13.05 -9.65 -0.27
C TYR A 32 -12.71 -10.41 -1.55
N SER A 33 -11.69 -9.90 -2.25
CA SER A 33 -11.01 -10.58 -3.34
C SER A 33 -9.51 -10.36 -3.20
N ILE A 34 -8.69 -11.28 -3.70
CA ILE A 34 -7.22 -11.18 -3.65
C ILE A 34 -6.69 -11.21 -5.08
N TYR A 35 -5.74 -10.32 -5.37
CA TYR A 35 -5.05 -10.23 -6.66
C TYR A 35 -3.56 -10.09 -6.44
N ILE A 36 -2.75 -10.85 -7.17
CA ILE A 36 -1.30 -10.86 -6.98
C ILE A 36 -0.59 -10.62 -8.32
N HIS A 37 0.18 -9.54 -8.38
CA HIS A 37 1.18 -9.31 -9.42
C HIS A 37 2.55 -9.66 -8.86
N TYR A 38 3.30 -10.47 -9.60
CA TYR A 38 4.63 -10.94 -9.22
C TYR A 38 5.68 -10.44 -10.22
N LYS A 39 6.89 -10.15 -9.74
CA LYS A 39 8.05 -9.91 -10.60
C LYS A 39 8.65 -11.22 -11.12
N THR A 40 8.79 -12.21 -10.25
CA THR A 40 9.29 -13.55 -10.57
C THR A 40 8.25 -14.57 -10.13
N ASN A 41 7.83 -15.45 -11.04
CA ASN A 41 6.81 -16.44 -10.71
C ASN A 41 7.42 -17.58 -9.87
N LYS A 42 7.34 -17.47 -8.54
CA LYS A 42 7.64 -18.57 -7.60
C LYS A 42 6.36 -19.07 -6.96
N PRO A 43 6.19 -20.39 -6.76
CA PRO A 43 5.00 -20.94 -6.10
C PRO A 43 4.76 -20.30 -4.74
N LEU A 44 3.51 -19.91 -4.48
CA LEU A 44 3.04 -19.47 -3.16
C LEU A 44 2.33 -20.64 -2.45
N LYS A 45 2.40 -20.72 -1.12
CA LYS A 45 1.88 -21.87 -0.37
C LYS A 45 0.35 -21.90 -0.32
N TYR A 46 -0.27 -20.73 -0.15
CA TYR A 46 -1.71 -20.56 0.06
C TYR A 46 -2.37 -19.72 -1.02
N PHE A 47 -1.64 -18.78 -1.62
CA PHE A 47 -2.22 -17.79 -2.52
C PHE A 47 -1.85 -17.94 -4.00
N ASP A 48 -1.34 -19.09 -4.43
CA ASP A 48 -0.86 -19.27 -5.82
C ASP A 48 -1.97 -19.02 -6.86
N ASN A 49 -3.18 -19.48 -6.57
CA ASN A 49 -4.36 -19.33 -7.44
C ASN A 49 -4.88 -17.88 -7.56
N PHE A 50 -4.35 -16.92 -6.78
CA PHE A 50 -4.76 -15.51 -6.84
C PHE A 50 -3.80 -14.65 -7.68
N LYS A 51 -2.79 -15.27 -8.29
CA LYS A 51 -1.89 -14.62 -9.23
C LYS A 51 -2.62 -14.21 -10.51
N LEU A 52 -2.26 -13.05 -11.04
CA LEU A 52 -2.70 -12.64 -12.38
C LEU A 52 -2.07 -13.55 -13.44
N ASP A 53 -2.86 -13.86 -14.47
CA ASP A 53 -2.40 -14.62 -15.65
C ASP A 53 -1.25 -13.92 -16.38
N PHE A 54 -1.25 -12.57 -16.35
CA PHE A 54 -0.25 -11.74 -16.99
C PHE A 54 0.32 -10.71 -16.02
N CYS A 55 1.65 -10.70 -15.89
CA CYS A 55 2.40 -9.72 -15.11
C CYS A 55 3.45 -9.04 -16.00
N CYS A 56 3.45 -7.70 -16.04
CA CYS A 56 4.52 -6.95 -16.70
C CYS A 56 5.81 -6.90 -15.85
N GLU A 57 6.96 -6.75 -16.50
CA GLU A 57 8.24 -6.56 -15.79
C GLU A 57 8.24 -5.31 -14.92
N THR A 58 8.89 -5.40 -13.77
CA THR A 58 9.01 -4.29 -12.81
C THR A 58 10.46 -4.00 -12.43
N LYS A 59 10.79 -2.71 -12.38
CA LYS A 59 12.05 -2.19 -11.86
C LYS A 59 11.77 -1.23 -10.71
N TRP A 60 12.46 -1.42 -9.59
CA TRP A 60 12.33 -0.55 -8.43
C TRP A 60 12.64 0.90 -8.80
N GLY A 61 11.76 1.81 -8.37
CA GLY A 61 11.87 3.24 -8.65
C GLY A 61 11.60 3.64 -10.10
N SER A 62 11.16 2.71 -10.96
CA SER A 62 10.77 2.99 -12.34
C SER A 62 9.25 3.14 -12.48
N HIS A 63 8.81 3.90 -13.49
CA HIS A 63 7.41 3.99 -13.93
C HIS A 63 6.76 2.64 -14.24
N SER A 64 7.54 1.58 -14.48
CA SER A 64 7.02 0.21 -14.61
C SER A 64 6.15 -0.25 -13.43
N LEU A 65 6.35 0.32 -12.23
CA LEU A 65 5.51 0.02 -11.06
C LEU A 65 4.09 0.60 -11.18
N ILE A 66 3.92 1.70 -11.94
CA ILE A 66 2.60 2.24 -12.27
C ILE A 66 1.84 1.22 -13.11
N HIS A 67 2.49 0.65 -14.13
CA HIS A 67 1.87 -0.35 -15.01
C HIS A 67 1.45 -1.61 -14.24
N ALA A 68 2.31 -2.11 -13.36
CA ALA A 68 2.02 -3.30 -12.56
C ALA A 68 0.83 -3.08 -11.60
N HIS A 69 0.81 -1.94 -10.91
CA HIS A 69 -0.33 -1.57 -10.06
C HIS A 69 -1.61 -1.35 -10.90
N ASN A 70 -1.54 -0.68 -12.05
CA ASN A 70 -2.72 -0.47 -12.90
C ASN A 70 -3.29 -1.80 -13.43
N LEU A 71 -2.46 -2.82 -13.70
CA LEU A 71 -2.93 -4.18 -14.04
C LEU A 71 -3.72 -4.82 -12.89
N LEU A 72 -3.19 -4.76 -11.66
CA LEU A 72 -3.90 -5.22 -10.46
C LEU A 72 -5.23 -4.51 -10.28
N PHE A 73 -5.21 -3.18 -10.38
CA PHE A 73 -6.39 -2.36 -10.13
C PHE A 73 -7.45 -2.55 -11.20
N LYS A 74 -7.06 -2.70 -12.47
CA LYS A 74 -7.98 -3.02 -13.55
C LYS A 74 -8.67 -4.37 -13.31
N LYS A 75 -7.92 -5.40 -12.95
CA LYS A 75 -8.52 -6.71 -12.64
C LYS A 75 -9.50 -6.63 -11.46
N ALA A 76 -9.15 -5.88 -10.41
CA ALA A 76 -10.05 -5.63 -9.28
C ALA A 76 -11.31 -4.84 -9.69
N LEU A 77 -11.21 -3.90 -10.64
CA LEU A 77 -12.33 -3.13 -11.16
C LEU A 77 -13.29 -3.98 -11.99
N ASP A 78 -12.75 -4.84 -12.85
CA ASP A 78 -13.49 -5.76 -13.72
C ASP A 78 -14.36 -6.72 -12.90
N ASP A 79 -13.86 -7.13 -11.73
CA ASP A 79 -14.59 -7.95 -10.77
C ASP A 79 -15.44 -7.11 -9.78
N ASP A 80 -15.80 -5.87 -10.12
CA ASP A 80 -16.72 -5.00 -9.36
C ASP A 80 -16.37 -4.79 -7.86
N ASN A 81 -15.09 -4.78 -7.50
CA ASN A 81 -14.69 -4.49 -6.11
C ASN A 81 -14.94 -3.02 -5.74
N TYR A 82 -15.41 -2.78 -4.50
CA TYR A 82 -15.80 -1.48 -3.94
C TYR A 82 -14.61 -0.57 -3.62
N LYS A 83 -13.57 -1.10 -3.01
CA LYS A 83 -12.29 -0.40 -2.76
C LYS A 83 -11.12 -1.31 -3.09
N ILE A 84 -10.01 -0.69 -3.44
CA ILE A 84 -8.77 -1.35 -3.84
C ILE A 84 -7.68 -0.96 -2.84
N ILE A 85 -7.09 -1.96 -2.21
CA ILE A 85 -6.05 -1.82 -1.18
C ILE A 85 -4.72 -2.21 -1.82
N SER A 86 -3.78 -1.26 -1.90
CA SER A 86 -2.45 -1.52 -2.43
C SER A 86 -1.53 -2.07 -1.33
N LEU A 87 -1.00 -3.28 -1.53
CA LEU A 87 -0.13 -3.97 -0.59
C LEU A 87 1.17 -4.42 -1.26
N SER A 88 2.26 -4.41 -0.48
CA SER A 88 3.54 -4.99 -0.87
C SER A 88 3.69 -6.40 -0.29
N GLN A 89 4.67 -7.16 -0.78
CA GLN A 89 5.05 -8.44 -0.15
C GLN A 89 5.36 -8.38 1.35
N SER A 90 5.78 -7.20 1.83
CA SER A 90 6.20 -6.99 3.23
C SER A 90 5.11 -6.36 4.09
N CYS A 91 3.88 -6.26 3.57
CA CYS A 91 2.75 -5.74 4.31
C CYS A 91 2.12 -6.84 5.17
N ILE A 92 1.63 -6.46 6.35
CA ILE A 92 0.87 -7.30 7.29
C ILE A 92 -0.39 -6.55 7.75
N PRO A 93 -1.48 -7.24 8.10
CA PRO A 93 -2.62 -6.63 8.77
C PRO A 93 -2.25 -6.25 10.21
N LEU A 94 -2.69 -5.08 10.68
CA LEU A 94 -2.56 -4.63 12.07
C LEU A 94 -3.91 -4.49 12.78
N LYS A 95 -5.00 -4.82 12.08
CA LYS A 95 -6.39 -4.73 12.53
C LYS A 95 -7.15 -5.94 12.05
N SER A 96 -8.17 -6.34 12.80
CA SER A 96 -9.06 -7.43 12.38
C SER A 96 -9.78 -7.12 11.07
N PHE A 97 -10.18 -8.17 10.35
CA PHE A 97 -10.85 -8.01 9.06
C PHE A 97 -12.10 -7.13 9.18
N ASP A 98 -12.94 -7.38 10.18
CA ASP A 98 -14.16 -6.59 10.40
C ASP A 98 -13.85 -5.12 10.69
N TYR A 99 -12.76 -4.83 11.42
CA TYR A 99 -12.34 -3.46 11.65
C TYR A 99 -11.95 -2.77 10.33
N ILE A 100 -11.09 -3.41 9.52
CA ILE A 100 -10.68 -2.87 8.22
C ILE A 100 -11.90 -2.71 7.30
N TYR A 101 -12.77 -3.72 7.26
CA TYR A 101 -13.97 -3.71 6.45
C TYR A 101 -14.89 -2.56 6.83
N ASN A 102 -15.22 -2.40 8.11
CA ASN A 102 -16.08 -1.32 8.59
C ASN A 102 -15.43 0.05 8.37
N PHE A 103 -14.13 0.19 8.64
CA PHE A 103 -13.41 1.44 8.42
C PHE A 103 -13.43 1.86 6.95
N LEU A 104 -13.20 0.92 6.02
CA LEU A 104 -13.13 1.20 4.59
C LEU A 104 -14.50 1.26 3.92
N THR A 105 -15.54 0.65 4.48
CA THR A 105 -16.88 0.67 3.88
C THR A 105 -17.82 1.72 4.44
N LYS A 106 -17.41 2.47 5.49
CA LYS A 106 -18.19 3.59 6.05
C LYS A 106 -18.34 4.78 5.09
N ASP A 107 -17.40 4.97 4.18
CA ASP A 107 -17.35 6.06 3.21
C ASP A 107 -16.80 5.57 1.87
N ASP A 108 -16.90 6.40 0.84
CA ASP A 108 -16.33 6.15 -0.49
C ASP A 108 -15.04 6.95 -0.73
N LEU A 109 -14.27 7.27 0.32
CA LEU A 109 -13.03 8.04 0.18
C LEU A 109 -11.84 7.14 -0.14
N CYS A 110 -10.93 7.66 -0.97
CA CYS A 110 -9.57 7.15 -1.07
C CYS A 110 -8.77 7.56 0.17
N HIS A 111 -7.66 6.87 0.43
CA HIS A 111 -6.77 7.22 1.52
C HIS A 111 -5.32 7.28 1.05
N PHE A 112 -4.70 8.45 1.24
CA PHE A 112 -3.31 8.71 0.87
C PHE A 112 -2.53 9.34 2.04
N ASN A 113 -1.26 8.97 2.17
CA ASN A 113 -0.31 9.67 3.03
C ASN A 113 0.50 10.65 2.16
N ILE A 114 0.14 11.94 2.20
CA ILE A 114 0.67 12.98 1.33
C ILE A 114 1.85 13.70 1.99
N CYS A 115 2.90 13.97 1.21
CA CYS A 115 3.99 14.81 1.66
C CYS A 115 3.51 16.28 1.67
N PRO A 116 3.49 16.97 2.84
CA PRO A 116 2.90 18.28 2.95
C PRO A 116 3.72 19.35 2.22
N ASN A 117 3.07 20.47 1.90
CA ASN A 117 3.68 21.66 1.29
C ASN A 117 4.42 21.37 -0.02
N GLN A 118 3.90 20.43 -0.82
CA GLN A 118 4.51 19.94 -2.07
C GLN A 118 5.95 19.44 -1.91
N ARG A 119 6.42 19.15 -0.69
CA ARG A 119 7.78 18.62 -0.51
C ARG A 119 7.98 17.36 -1.36
N GLY A 120 9.10 17.32 -2.07
CA GLY A 120 9.42 16.24 -3.00
C GLY A 120 8.94 16.45 -4.44
N TRP A 121 8.16 17.49 -4.77
CA TRP A 121 7.73 17.79 -6.14
C TRP A 121 8.91 17.88 -7.14
N HIS A 122 10.06 18.37 -6.67
CA HIS A 122 11.28 18.53 -7.47
C HIS A 122 11.78 17.21 -8.08
N ARG A 123 11.41 16.05 -7.49
CA ARG A 123 11.73 14.73 -8.05
C ARG A 123 10.99 14.44 -9.36
N ALA A 124 9.86 15.11 -9.57
CA ALA A 124 9.03 15.02 -10.76
C ALA A 124 8.97 16.35 -11.53
N LYS A 125 9.98 17.23 -11.37
CA LYS A 125 10.02 18.55 -12.02
C LYS A 125 9.92 18.48 -13.55
N ASN A 126 10.39 17.38 -14.15
CA ASN A 126 10.34 17.16 -15.60
C ASN A 126 8.90 17.12 -16.15
N LEU A 127 7.88 16.96 -15.28
CA LEU A 127 6.48 17.11 -15.68
C LEU A 127 6.12 18.54 -16.08
N ILE A 128 6.84 19.55 -15.57
CA ILE A 128 6.64 20.96 -15.95
C ILE A 128 6.96 21.16 -17.43
N ASP A 129 8.09 20.62 -17.87
CA ASP A 129 8.52 20.64 -19.28
C ASP A 129 7.56 19.86 -20.19
N ARG A 130 6.65 19.07 -19.60
CA ARG A 130 5.61 18.27 -20.27
C ARG A 130 4.21 18.88 -20.13
N GLY A 131 4.12 20.13 -19.67
CA GLY A 131 2.87 20.89 -19.61
C GLY A 131 2.06 20.74 -18.32
N ILE A 132 2.58 20.03 -17.31
CA ILE A 132 1.91 19.92 -16.01
C ILE A 132 2.34 21.08 -15.11
N LEU A 133 1.38 21.92 -14.71
CA LEU A 133 1.65 23.02 -13.78
C LEU A 133 2.17 22.47 -12.44
N GLN A 134 3.20 23.11 -11.88
CA GLN A 134 3.82 22.72 -10.60
C GLN A 134 2.80 22.53 -9.49
N LYS A 135 1.74 23.35 -9.45
CA LYS A 135 0.69 23.27 -8.42
C LYS A 135 -0.06 21.93 -8.37
N PHE A 136 0.04 21.10 -9.40
CA PHE A 136 -0.56 19.77 -9.47
C PHE A 136 0.44 18.63 -9.21
N ILE A 137 1.73 18.95 -9.05
CA ILE A 137 2.77 17.96 -8.81
C ILE A 137 2.90 17.75 -7.30
N HIS A 138 2.35 16.65 -6.82
CA HIS A 138 2.37 16.26 -5.42
C HIS A 138 3.10 14.95 -5.23
N LYS A 139 3.44 14.62 -3.98
CA LYS A 139 4.09 13.38 -3.60
C LYS A 139 3.30 12.68 -2.50
N THR A 140 3.14 11.37 -2.61
CA THR A 140 2.52 10.51 -1.60
C THR A 140 3.38 9.28 -1.33
N SER A 141 3.07 8.55 -0.26
CA SER A 141 3.53 7.16 -0.10
C SER A 141 2.83 6.24 -1.11
N ASN A 142 3.50 5.20 -1.59
CA ASN A 142 2.93 4.23 -2.55
C ASN A 142 1.98 3.18 -1.93
N TRP A 143 1.68 3.28 -0.64
CA TRP A 143 0.70 2.42 0.04
C TRP A 143 -0.55 3.24 0.31
N PHE A 144 -1.53 3.11 -0.57
CA PHE A 144 -2.77 3.87 -0.57
C PHE A 144 -3.97 2.95 -0.81
N ILE A 145 -5.16 3.50 -0.61
CA ILE A 145 -6.43 2.82 -0.84
C ILE A 145 -7.24 3.66 -1.81
N LEU A 146 -7.74 3.05 -2.88
CA LEU A 146 -8.54 3.71 -3.90
C LEU A 146 -10.01 3.30 -3.78
N ASN A 147 -10.91 4.24 -4.03
CA ASN A 147 -12.28 3.94 -4.42
C ASN A 147 -12.32 3.59 -5.92
N ARG A 148 -13.48 3.11 -6.38
CA ARG A 148 -13.67 2.74 -7.81
C ARG A 148 -13.45 3.91 -8.75
N LYS A 149 -13.96 5.09 -8.40
CA LYS A 149 -13.91 6.29 -9.26
C LYS A 149 -12.48 6.73 -9.57
N ILE A 150 -11.62 6.81 -8.54
CA ILE A 150 -10.20 7.16 -8.71
C ILE A 150 -9.45 6.02 -9.38
N ALA A 151 -9.73 4.76 -9.02
CA ALA A 151 -9.11 3.61 -9.67
C ALA A 151 -9.37 3.61 -11.18
N GLN A 152 -10.62 3.81 -11.61
CA GLN A 152 -10.98 3.93 -13.03
C GLN A 152 -10.24 5.08 -13.70
N LEU A 153 -10.21 6.26 -13.06
CA LEU A 153 -9.51 7.43 -13.58
C LEU A 153 -8.04 7.14 -13.88
N VAL A 154 -7.32 6.53 -12.94
CA VAL A 154 -5.88 6.27 -13.11
C VAL A 154 -5.65 5.11 -14.08
N THR A 155 -6.46 4.05 -14.04
CA THR A 155 -6.26 2.90 -14.96
C THR A 155 -6.66 3.18 -16.41
N ASN A 156 -7.47 4.22 -16.66
CA ASN A 156 -7.89 4.59 -18.02
C ASN A 156 -6.85 5.41 -18.79
N ILE A 157 -5.80 5.91 -18.12
CA ILE A 157 -4.69 6.57 -18.81
C ILE A 157 -3.87 5.50 -19.54
N ASP A 158 -3.69 5.68 -20.85
CA ASP A 158 -2.99 4.72 -21.66
C ASP A 158 -1.48 4.63 -21.32
N LYS A 159 -0.89 3.49 -21.67
CA LYS A 159 0.51 3.18 -21.38
C LYS A 159 1.49 4.17 -22.01
N GLU A 160 1.19 4.68 -23.20
CA GLU A 160 2.06 5.59 -23.94
C GLU A 160 2.11 6.96 -23.26
N THR A 161 0.95 7.47 -22.82
CA THR A 161 0.85 8.70 -22.04
C THR A 161 1.61 8.57 -20.72
N ILE A 162 1.46 7.47 -19.98
CA ILE A 162 2.21 7.24 -18.75
C ILE A 162 3.72 7.20 -19.03
N ASN A 163 4.16 6.49 -20.06
CA ASN A 163 5.58 6.41 -20.42
C ASN A 163 6.13 7.78 -20.78
N LYS A 164 5.43 8.54 -21.64
CA LYS A 164 5.82 9.89 -22.05
C LYS A 164 5.98 10.83 -20.85
N LEU A 165 5.10 10.71 -19.85
CA LEU A 165 5.09 11.59 -18.70
C LEU A 165 6.02 11.15 -17.56
N TYR A 166 6.32 9.86 -17.40
CA TYR A 166 6.97 9.37 -16.18
C TYR A 166 8.23 8.53 -16.40
N SER A 167 8.67 8.30 -17.64
CA SER A 167 9.76 7.34 -17.94
C SER A 167 11.09 7.61 -17.22
N ASP A 168 11.41 8.89 -17.02
CA ASP A 168 12.65 9.39 -16.40
C ASP A 168 12.46 9.90 -14.96
N ILE A 169 11.29 9.68 -14.37
CA ILE A 169 10.98 10.10 -13.01
C ILE A 169 11.25 8.93 -12.06
N ARG A 170 12.21 9.11 -11.16
CA ARG A 170 12.48 8.12 -10.11
C ARG A 170 11.34 8.08 -9.11
N SER A 171 10.88 6.88 -8.77
CA SER A 171 9.73 6.63 -7.90
C SER A 171 8.46 7.30 -8.46
N ALA A 172 8.25 7.24 -9.78
CA ALA A 172 7.13 7.88 -10.47
C ALA A 172 5.75 7.61 -9.85
N GLU A 173 5.51 6.41 -9.33
CA GLU A 173 4.25 6.05 -8.64
C GLU A 173 3.96 6.94 -7.41
N GLU A 174 4.98 7.49 -6.73
CA GLU A 174 4.77 8.41 -5.59
C GLU A 174 4.15 9.74 -6.04
N HIS A 175 4.16 10.02 -7.35
CA HIS A 175 3.66 11.22 -7.98
C HIS A 175 2.44 10.96 -8.88
N TYR A 176 2.45 9.89 -9.66
CA TYR A 176 1.46 9.61 -10.70
C TYR A 176 0.01 9.62 -10.20
N TYR A 177 -0.30 8.84 -9.17
CA TYR A 177 -1.67 8.70 -8.68
C TYR A 177 -2.18 10.03 -8.13
N ILE A 178 -1.38 10.69 -7.29
CA ILE A 178 -1.79 11.95 -6.67
C ILE A 178 -1.87 13.09 -7.68
N THR A 179 -0.91 13.21 -8.60
CA THR A 179 -0.96 14.23 -9.66
C THR A 179 -2.14 14.03 -10.58
N THR A 180 -2.51 12.80 -10.91
CA THR A 180 -3.72 12.51 -11.70
C THR A 180 -4.98 12.99 -10.97
N ILE A 181 -5.10 12.76 -9.66
CA ILE A 181 -6.21 13.26 -8.85
C ILE A 181 -6.29 14.79 -8.89
N TYR A 182 -5.15 15.47 -8.72
CA TYR A 182 -5.10 16.93 -8.72
C TYR A 182 -5.42 17.54 -10.08
N LEU A 183 -4.94 16.93 -11.18
CA LEU A 183 -5.23 17.37 -12.55
C LEU A 183 -6.72 17.30 -12.90
N ASN A 184 -7.46 16.38 -12.27
CA ASN A 184 -8.87 16.17 -12.52
C ASN A 184 -9.78 16.86 -11.49
N ASN A 185 -9.24 17.68 -10.59
CA ASN A 185 -9.98 18.34 -9.50
C ASN A 185 -10.78 17.35 -8.62
N MET A 186 -10.16 16.20 -8.32
CA MET A 186 -10.80 15.07 -7.64
C MET A 186 -10.40 14.92 -6.16
N GLN A 187 -9.76 15.93 -5.58
CA GLN A 187 -9.21 15.91 -4.22
C GLN A 187 -10.28 15.65 -3.15
N ASP A 188 -11.53 16.08 -3.36
CA ASP A 188 -12.66 15.87 -2.45
C ASP A 188 -13.03 14.39 -2.27
N ASN A 189 -12.50 13.50 -3.11
CA ASN A 189 -12.70 12.06 -3.02
C ASN A 189 -11.61 11.38 -2.18
N VAL A 190 -10.77 12.16 -1.49
CA VAL A 190 -9.57 11.66 -0.81
C VAL A 190 -9.48 12.16 0.63
N SER A 191 -9.25 11.22 1.55
CA SER A 191 -8.80 11.49 2.90
C SER A 191 -7.26 11.48 2.93
N PHE A 192 -6.67 12.63 3.30
CA PHE A 192 -5.22 12.78 3.40
C PHE A 192 -4.72 12.68 4.83
N THR A 193 -3.62 11.92 5.01
CA THR A 193 -2.78 12.01 6.21
C THR A 193 -1.46 12.74 5.85
N PRO A 194 -0.98 13.69 6.67
CA PRO A 194 0.16 14.54 6.31
C PRO A 194 1.51 13.92 6.74
N ASP A 195 2.04 13.00 5.94
CA ASP A 195 3.37 12.39 6.12
C ASP A 195 3.55 11.72 7.50
N LEU A 196 2.51 11.01 7.95
CA LEU A 196 2.46 10.35 9.25
C LEU A 196 3.06 8.93 9.21
N ALA A 197 3.71 8.52 10.30
CA ALA A 197 4.09 7.12 10.50
C ALA A 197 2.86 6.22 10.59
N LEU A 198 1.83 6.65 11.34
CA LEU A 198 0.56 5.94 11.53
C LEU A 198 -0.49 6.37 10.48
N ALA A 199 -0.12 6.34 9.21
CA ALA A 199 -1.08 6.44 8.11
C ALA A 199 -1.82 5.10 7.89
N THR A 200 -2.55 4.93 6.79
CA THR A 200 -3.26 3.67 6.48
C THR A 200 -2.33 2.46 6.49
N THR A 201 -1.11 2.63 6.02
CA THR A 201 -0.02 1.67 6.17
C THR A 201 1.09 2.28 7.01
N PHE A 202 1.38 1.65 8.14
CA PHE A 202 2.48 2.04 9.01
C PHE A 202 3.83 1.79 8.36
N THR A 203 4.67 2.82 8.38
CA THR A 203 6.09 2.76 8.02
C THR A 203 6.89 3.62 8.97
N ASN A 204 8.04 3.11 9.44
CA ASN A 204 8.91 3.83 10.36
C ASN A 204 10.15 4.36 9.63
N TRP A 205 10.05 5.59 9.12
CA TRP A 205 11.16 6.32 8.53
C TRP A 205 11.91 7.13 9.60
N HIS A 206 13.21 7.31 9.42
CA HIS A 206 14.11 7.96 10.37
C HIS A 206 13.67 9.39 10.77
N ASN A 207 12.93 10.07 9.92
CA ASN A 207 12.50 11.46 10.05
C ASN A 207 11.03 11.64 10.45
N MET A 208 10.28 10.55 10.67
CA MET A 208 8.89 10.63 11.08
C MET A 208 8.76 10.79 12.59
N GLN A 209 7.74 11.51 13.05
CA GLN A 209 7.37 11.51 14.46
C GLN A 209 6.70 10.18 14.80
N TYR A 210 7.35 9.41 15.66
CA TYR A 210 6.85 8.13 16.14
C TYR A 210 7.41 7.90 17.55
N LYS A 211 6.57 7.38 18.44
CA LYS A 211 6.90 7.34 19.88
C LYS A 211 7.96 6.28 20.24
N PHE A 212 8.16 5.28 19.38
CA PHE A 212 9.18 4.26 19.57
C PHE A 212 10.40 4.54 18.68
N ASN A 213 11.48 3.78 18.90
CA ASN A 213 12.75 3.99 18.23
C ASN A 213 12.62 4.00 16.71
N ASN A 214 12.94 5.17 16.14
CA ASN A 214 13.18 5.37 14.73
C ASN A 214 14.54 4.78 14.33
N PRO A 215 14.69 4.37 13.06
CA PRO A 215 15.99 3.94 12.55
C PRO A 215 16.95 5.14 12.49
N PRO A 216 18.27 4.91 12.59
CA PRO A 216 19.25 5.97 12.38
C PRO A 216 19.20 6.49 10.94
N LYS A 217 19.66 7.74 10.71
CA LYS A 217 19.59 8.43 9.40
C LYS A 217 20.13 7.59 8.23
N HIS A 218 21.19 6.80 8.44
CA HIS A 218 21.82 6.00 7.40
C HIS A 218 21.01 4.75 6.97
N VAL A 219 20.09 4.26 7.81
CA VAL A 219 19.19 3.15 7.47
C VAL A 219 17.94 3.65 6.74
N ASN A 220 17.54 4.90 7.00
CA ASN A 220 16.38 5.62 6.43
C ASN A 220 15.00 5.01 6.76
N LEU A 221 14.78 3.71 6.57
CA LEU A 221 13.53 2.98 6.83
C LEU A 221 13.80 1.74 7.70
N LYS A 222 13.10 1.61 8.83
CA LYS A 222 13.26 0.48 9.76
C LYS A 222 12.78 -0.80 9.09
N ASN A 223 13.61 -1.84 9.17
CA ASN A 223 13.21 -3.22 8.88
C ASN A 223 13.18 -3.97 10.21
N TYR A 224 12.00 -4.42 10.61
CA TYR A 224 11.75 -5.02 11.91
C TYR A 224 12.25 -6.47 11.92
N LYS A 225 13.42 -6.69 12.55
CA LYS A 225 13.89 -8.01 12.99
C LYS A 225 13.26 -8.40 14.33
N GLU A 226 12.91 -7.40 15.13
CA GLU A 226 12.24 -7.54 16.40
C GLU A 226 11.32 -6.34 16.63
N ILE A 227 10.28 -6.54 17.42
CA ILE A 227 9.35 -5.50 17.87
C ILE A 227 9.01 -5.77 19.35
N SER A 228 8.91 -4.75 20.18
CA SER A 228 8.46 -4.97 21.56
C SER A 228 6.97 -5.26 21.60
N LYS A 229 6.52 -6.04 22.59
CA LYS A 229 5.08 -6.27 22.84
C LYS A 229 4.31 -4.96 23.04
N GLU A 230 4.95 -3.95 23.62
CA GLU A 230 4.38 -2.61 23.78
C GLU A 230 4.21 -1.91 22.42
N GLU A 231 5.22 -1.95 21.54
CA GLU A 231 5.16 -1.35 20.21
C GLU A 231 4.11 -2.04 19.33
N LEU A 232 4.07 -3.38 19.36
CA LEU A 232 3.07 -4.16 18.64
C LEU A 232 1.65 -3.87 19.15
N SER A 233 1.45 -3.87 20.47
CA SER A 233 0.16 -3.53 21.09
C SER A 233 -0.27 -2.12 20.73
N TYR A 234 0.65 -1.15 20.74
CA TYR A 234 0.33 0.21 20.33
C TYR A 234 -0.11 0.30 18.87
N LEU A 235 0.58 -0.38 17.95
CA LEU A 235 0.20 -0.42 16.54
C LEU A 235 -1.18 -1.05 16.35
N CYS A 236 -1.45 -2.18 17.01
CA CYS A 236 -2.71 -2.90 16.89
C CYS A 236 -3.89 -2.18 17.57
N ASN A 237 -3.64 -1.38 18.61
CA ASN A 237 -4.68 -0.69 19.38
C ASN A 237 -4.85 0.80 19.02
N SER A 238 -3.95 1.39 18.21
CA SER A 238 -4.08 2.79 17.77
C SER A 238 -5.34 2.99 16.91
N ASN A 239 -6.18 3.95 17.27
CA ASN A 239 -7.46 4.23 16.59
C ASN A 239 -7.39 5.62 15.93
N PRO A 240 -7.77 5.79 14.65
CA PRO A 240 -8.29 4.78 13.73
C PRO A 240 -7.25 4.07 12.86
N LEU A 241 -6.01 4.55 12.85
CA LEU A 241 -4.93 4.06 12.00
C LEU A 241 -3.74 3.64 12.87
N PRO A 242 -2.87 2.75 12.37
CA PRO A 242 -2.81 2.17 11.02
C PRO A 242 -3.72 0.94 10.81
N LEU A 243 -4.04 0.62 9.55
CA LEU A 243 -4.73 -0.62 9.18
C LEU A 243 -3.75 -1.75 8.86
N PHE A 244 -2.66 -1.40 8.18
CA PHE A 244 -1.60 -2.30 7.75
C PHE A 244 -0.25 -1.83 8.28
N GLY A 245 0.71 -2.72 8.38
CA GLY A 245 2.11 -2.42 8.70
C GLY A 245 3.02 -2.91 7.60
N ARG A 246 4.20 -2.30 7.44
CA ARG A 246 5.18 -2.72 6.43
C ARG A 246 6.59 -2.81 7.00
N LYS A 247 7.42 -3.65 6.36
CA LYS A 247 8.84 -3.90 6.67
C LYS A 247 9.08 -4.75 7.91
N PHE A 248 8.17 -5.68 8.16
CA PHE A 248 8.39 -6.79 9.09
C PHE A 248 9.10 -7.92 8.36
N LEU A 249 10.29 -8.28 8.81
CA LEU A 249 11.09 -9.32 8.16
C LEU A 249 10.49 -10.72 8.43
N PRO A 250 10.80 -11.74 7.60
CA PRO A 250 10.23 -13.08 7.76
C PRO A 250 10.44 -13.67 9.16
N ASN A 251 11.59 -13.41 9.77
CA ASN A 251 11.98 -13.89 11.09
C ASN A 251 11.76 -12.85 12.20
N CYS A 252 10.83 -11.91 12.01
CA CYS A 252 10.53 -10.91 13.03
C CYS A 252 10.02 -11.58 14.31
N ILE A 253 10.61 -11.25 15.46
CA ILE A 253 10.20 -11.75 16.78
C ILE A 253 9.58 -10.65 17.65
N VAL A 254 8.75 -11.02 18.60
CA VAL A 254 8.20 -10.09 19.61
C VAL A 254 8.94 -10.25 20.92
N THR A 255 9.48 -9.15 21.45
CA THR A 255 10.20 -9.13 22.74
C THR A 255 9.26 -8.74 23.90
N PRO A 256 9.49 -9.25 25.12
CA PRO A 256 10.57 -10.15 25.54
C PRO A 256 10.28 -11.64 25.30
N ASP A 257 9.07 -11.98 24.83
CA ASP A 257 8.60 -13.38 24.70
C ASP A 257 9.42 -14.20 23.68
N ASN A 258 10.16 -13.53 22.77
CA ASN A 258 10.98 -14.09 21.70
C ASN A 258 10.23 -15.07 20.78
N LYS A 259 8.92 -14.89 20.66
CA LYS A 259 8.06 -15.67 19.75
C LYS A 259 8.01 -15.02 18.36
N PRO A 260 7.80 -15.80 17.30
CA PRO A 260 7.51 -15.28 15.97
C PRO A 260 6.39 -14.23 15.99
N LEU A 261 6.55 -13.17 15.19
CA LEU A 261 5.57 -12.10 15.08
C LEU A 261 4.15 -12.62 14.81
N LYS A 262 4.01 -13.59 13.90
CA LYS A 262 2.70 -14.13 13.52
C LYS A 262 1.93 -14.70 14.73
N ASP A 263 2.62 -15.44 15.61
CA ASP A 263 2.02 -16.18 16.72
C ASP A 263 1.40 -15.24 17.76
N ILE A 264 1.94 -14.02 17.87
CA ILE A 264 1.42 -12.99 18.78
C ILE A 264 0.47 -12.05 18.04
N LEU A 265 0.82 -11.61 16.83
CA LEU A 265 -0.01 -10.66 16.08
C LEU A 265 -1.39 -11.24 15.77
N ILE A 266 -1.49 -12.54 15.44
CA ILE A 266 -2.78 -13.16 15.15
C ILE A 266 -3.78 -12.97 16.30
N THR A 267 -3.33 -13.05 17.56
CA THR A 267 -4.19 -12.87 18.74
C THR A 267 -4.71 -11.44 18.94
N TYR A 268 -4.17 -10.46 18.21
CA TYR A 268 -4.66 -9.08 18.21
C TYR A 268 -5.68 -8.80 17.09
N ILE A 269 -5.72 -9.64 16.06
CA ILE A 269 -6.43 -9.34 14.81
C ILE A 269 -7.43 -10.42 14.36
N THR A 270 -7.56 -11.50 15.12
CA THR A 270 -8.67 -12.48 15.01
C THR A 270 -9.64 -12.28 16.15
#